data_AF-A0A537W2Q4-F1
#
_entry.id   AF-A0A537W2Q4-F1
#
_cell.length_a   1.000
_cell.length_b   1.000
_cell.length_c   1.000
_cell.angle_alpha   90.00
_cell.angle_beta   90.00
_cell.angle_gamma   90.00
#
_symmetry.space_group_name_H-M   'P 1'
#
loop_
_entity.id
_entity.type
_entity.pdbx_description
1 polymer ?
#
loop_
_entity_poly.entity_id
_entity_poly.type
_entity_poly.pdbx_seq_one_letter_code
_entity_poly.pdbx_strand_id
1 'polypeptide(L)'
;MSESSSPRRARRLAGTARRLNRSPKLLDAARRTREWALGSQQIDHGLSSVRGRPADVAFRQLAALRAEEPGVAGELGAAILQSWQRLAEAQGRGRGEVDVVVLFTDLVSFSEWALEAGDELAVELLREVGEAIEPPILSRRGEVVKRLGDGLMAVFRDASSATEAAFEARDRVALVNLDGHRPQLRTGIHLGRPRKVGRDYLGVDVNIAARLAESAQPDEVLVSERTLRALDPGSVSARRRQFRAPGAPPDLIAHAVRRA
;
A
#
# COMPACT_ATOMS: atom_id res chain seq x y z
N MET A 1 52.97 23.73 -6.89
CA MET A 1 52.29 23.04 -8.01
C MET A 1 50.98 22.47 -7.51
N SER A 2 49.89 22.99 -8.10
CA SER A 2 48.46 22.61 -8.06
C SER A 2 47.77 22.33 -6.72
N GLU A 3 47.01 23.34 -6.30
CA GLU A 3 45.85 23.30 -5.42
C GLU A 3 44.59 22.68 -6.05
N SER A 4 43.66 22.37 -5.15
CA SER A 4 42.26 21.97 -5.25
C SER A 4 41.35 22.66 -6.27
N SER A 5 40.39 21.92 -6.85
CA SER A 5 39.18 22.49 -7.49
C SER A 5 37.87 21.74 -7.17
N SER A 6 37.16 22.37 -6.23
CA SER A 6 35.73 22.51 -5.89
C SER A 6 34.55 21.88 -6.69
N PRO A 7 33.36 21.75 -6.02
CA PRO A 7 32.15 21.08 -6.47
C PRO A 7 31.27 22.00 -7.33
N ARG A 8 31.19 21.75 -8.65
CA ARG A 8 30.40 22.58 -9.58
C ARG A 8 29.36 21.83 -10.42
N ARG A 9 29.19 20.50 -10.26
CA ARG A 9 28.20 19.73 -11.04
C ARG A 9 26.81 19.60 -10.37
N ALA A 10 26.70 19.68 -9.05
CA ALA A 10 25.43 19.48 -8.34
C ALA A 10 24.45 20.68 -8.38
N ARG A 11 24.90 21.87 -8.82
CA ARG A 11 24.08 23.10 -8.83
C ARG A 11 23.38 23.42 -10.17
N ARG A 12 23.58 22.62 -11.22
CA ARG A 12 22.94 22.87 -12.53
C ARG A 12 21.59 22.17 -12.74
N LEU A 13 21.26 21.11 -11.98
CA LEU A 13 19.97 20.42 -12.09
C LEU A 13 18.86 21.06 -11.22
N ALA A 14 19.21 21.87 -10.22
CA ALA A 14 18.25 22.61 -9.38
C ALA A 14 17.70 23.91 -10.03
N GLY A 15 18.23 24.29 -11.20
CA GLY A 15 17.84 25.51 -11.92
C GLY A 15 16.74 25.31 -12.98
N THR A 16 16.51 24.07 -13.43
CA THR A 16 15.56 23.75 -14.50
C THR A 16 14.12 23.59 -14.00
N ALA A 17 13.93 23.20 -12.74
CA ALA A 17 12.61 23.07 -12.12
C ALA A 17 11.88 24.41 -11.84
N ARG A 18 12.58 25.56 -11.93
CA ARG A 18 11.98 26.89 -11.70
C ARG A 18 11.55 27.63 -12.97
N ARG A 19 11.73 27.07 -14.17
CA ARG A 19 11.32 27.73 -15.43
C ARG A 19 10.04 27.20 -16.07
N LEU A 20 9.55 26.03 -15.66
CA LEU A 20 8.28 25.50 -16.19
C LEU A 20 7.03 26.13 -15.55
N ASN A 21 7.19 27.00 -14.54
CA ASN A 21 6.08 27.62 -13.80
C ASN A 21 5.69 29.03 -14.29
N ARG A 22 5.73 29.28 -15.60
CA ARG A 22 5.32 30.58 -16.20
C ARG A 22 4.48 30.43 -17.47
N SER A 23 3.55 29.48 -17.51
CA SER A 23 2.49 29.49 -18.52
C SER A 23 1.22 30.13 -17.95
N PRO A 24 0.81 31.33 -18.42
CA PRO A 24 -0.41 32.00 -17.99
C PRO A 24 -1.67 31.13 -18.16
N LYS A 25 -1.66 30.21 -19.14
CA LYS A 25 -2.78 29.29 -19.43
C LYS A 25 -3.04 28.28 -18.32
N LEU A 26 -2.00 27.88 -17.57
CA LEU A 26 -2.13 26.94 -16.44
C LEU A 26 -2.69 27.63 -15.18
N LEU A 27 -2.44 28.94 -15.01
CA LEU A 27 -2.97 29.72 -13.90
C LEU A 27 -4.46 30.04 -14.09
N ASP A 28 -4.91 30.27 -15.32
CA ASP A 28 -6.34 30.48 -15.62
C ASP A 28 -7.14 29.16 -15.60
N ALA A 29 -6.52 28.03 -15.93
CA ALA A 29 -7.13 26.71 -15.73
C ALA A 29 -7.30 26.40 -14.23
N ALA A 30 -6.32 26.78 -13.40
CA ALA A 30 -6.34 26.63 -11.95
C ALA A 30 -7.27 27.63 -11.23
N ARG A 31 -7.58 28.79 -11.84
CA ARG A 31 -8.59 29.74 -11.32
C ARG A 31 -10.01 29.26 -11.60
N ARG A 32 -10.29 28.79 -12.81
CA ARG A 32 -11.63 28.29 -13.20
C ARG A 32 -12.06 27.03 -12.46
N THR A 33 -11.12 26.13 -12.17
CA THR A 33 -11.38 24.95 -11.31
C THR A 33 -11.69 25.32 -9.85
N ARG A 34 -11.18 26.46 -9.37
CA ARG A 34 -11.44 26.96 -8.01
C ARG A 34 -12.85 27.57 -7.86
N GLU A 35 -13.40 28.12 -8.94
CA GLU A 35 -14.75 28.71 -8.95
C GLU A 35 -15.85 27.65 -9.06
N TRP A 36 -15.59 26.53 -9.77
CA TRP A 36 -16.53 25.41 -9.85
C TRP A 36 -16.63 24.59 -8.55
N ALA A 37 -15.53 24.51 -7.80
CA ALA A 37 -15.45 23.72 -6.57
C ALA A 37 -16.14 24.37 -5.34
N LEU A 38 -16.56 25.63 -5.42
CA LEU A 38 -17.22 26.35 -4.32
C LEU A 38 -18.70 26.60 -4.64
N GLY A 39 -19.41 25.53 -4.97
CA GLY A 39 -20.87 25.48 -5.08
C GLY A 39 -21.43 24.31 -4.27
N SER A 40 -22.23 24.64 -3.25
CA SER A 40 -23.06 23.77 -2.41
C SER A 40 -22.45 23.19 -1.10
N GLN A 41 -22.75 23.94 -0.04
CA GLN A 41 -23.09 23.55 1.34
C GLN A 41 -21.99 23.28 2.38
N GLN A 42 -21.57 24.40 3.01
CA GLN A 42 -21.63 24.67 4.45
C GLN A 42 -21.68 23.46 5.41
N ILE A 43 -20.56 23.18 6.09
CA ILE A 43 -20.55 22.80 7.51
C ILE A 43 -19.37 23.49 8.22
N ASP A 44 -19.77 24.46 9.03
CA ASP A 44 -19.28 24.90 10.34
C ASP A 44 -17.77 25.06 10.62
N HIS A 45 -17.38 26.31 10.86
CA HIS A 45 -16.11 26.68 11.43
C HIS A 45 -16.20 26.68 12.96
N GLY A 46 -15.66 25.64 13.59
CA GLY A 46 -15.47 25.59 15.03
C GLY A 46 -14.20 24.83 15.44
N LEU A 47 -13.20 25.61 15.89
CA LEU A 47 -12.12 25.23 16.83
C LEU A 47 -10.86 24.50 16.29
N SER A 48 -9.91 25.35 15.87
CA SER A 48 -8.59 25.62 16.48
C SER A 48 -7.60 24.50 16.88
N SER A 49 -6.38 24.73 16.35
CA SER A 49 -5.04 24.48 16.88
C SER A 49 -4.54 23.04 17.02
N VAL A 50 -4.10 22.49 15.89
CA VAL A 50 -2.86 21.70 15.83
C VAL A 50 -2.05 22.23 14.65
N ARG A 51 -0.79 22.63 14.88
CA ARG A 51 0.17 22.96 13.81
C ARG A 51 0.40 21.72 12.94
N GLY A 52 -0.36 21.58 11.87
CA GLY A 52 -0.07 20.67 10.75
C GLY A 52 0.71 21.41 9.67
N ARG A 53 1.62 20.72 8.97
CA ARG A 53 2.37 21.28 7.85
C ARG A 53 1.42 21.52 6.67
N PRO A 54 1.67 22.48 5.76
CA PRO A 54 0.80 22.76 4.61
C PRO A 54 0.49 21.54 3.73
N ALA A 55 1.37 20.53 3.76
CA ALA A 55 1.19 19.24 3.09
C ALA A 55 -0.02 18.44 3.61
N ASP A 56 -0.40 18.60 4.88
CA ASP A 56 -1.48 17.84 5.52
C ASP A 56 -2.87 18.28 5.05
N VAL A 57 -2.99 19.55 4.65
CA VAL A 57 -4.23 20.12 4.10
C VAL A 57 -4.38 19.76 2.62
N ALA A 58 -3.27 19.78 1.86
CA ALA A 58 -3.24 19.33 0.48
C ALA A 58 -3.56 17.82 0.34
N PHE A 59 -3.15 17.01 1.32
CA PHE A 59 -3.42 15.56 1.34
C PHE A 59 -4.90 15.22 1.54
N ARG A 60 -5.65 15.98 2.38
CA ARG A 60 -7.10 15.76 2.52
C ARG A 60 -7.85 16.03 1.21
N GLN A 61 -7.38 17.00 0.43
CA GLN A 61 -7.97 17.29 -0.87
C GLN A 61 -7.64 16.22 -1.92
N LEU A 62 -6.44 15.62 -1.87
CA LEU A 62 -6.07 14.51 -2.77
C LEU A 62 -6.73 13.18 -2.39
N ALA A 63 -6.92 12.89 -1.10
CA ALA A 63 -7.63 11.70 -0.63
C ALA A 63 -9.13 11.73 -0.96
N ALA A 64 -9.73 12.93 -1.06
CA ALA A 64 -11.10 13.12 -1.50
C ALA A 64 -11.29 12.93 -3.02
N LEU A 65 -10.22 12.90 -3.81
CA LEU A 65 -10.28 12.99 -5.26
C LEU A 65 -10.19 11.67 -6.04
N ARG A 66 -10.21 10.48 -5.40
CA ARG A 66 -10.26 9.25 -6.21
C ARG A 66 -10.81 8.04 -5.46
N ALA A 67 -12.15 7.95 -5.45
CA ALA A 67 -12.88 6.71 -5.18
C ALA A 67 -13.78 6.29 -6.35
N GLU A 68 -13.77 7.01 -7.48
CA GLU A 68 -14.57 6.65 -8.65
C GLU A 68 -13.71 6.83 -9.91
N GLU A 69 -13.50 5.72 -10.63
CA GLU A 69 -13.05 5.56 -12.04
C GLU A 69 -12.08 4.36 -12.15
N PRO A 70 -12.52 3.21 -12.69
CA PRO A 70 -11.66 2.09 -13.03
C PRO A 70 -10.93 2.36 -14.35
N GLY A 71 -9.59 2.35 -14.37
CA GLY A 71 -8.85 2.33 -15.65
C GLY A 71 -7.54 3.09 -15.78
N VAL A 72 -6.84 3.51 -14.72
CA VAL A 72 -5.52 4.17 -14.85
C VAL A 72 -4.48 3.49 -13.96
N ALA A 73 -4.17 2.23 -14.24
CA ALA A 73 -3.40 1.36 -13.33
C ALA A 73 -1.90 1.20 -13.65
N GLY A 74 -1.42 1.55 -14.85
CA GLY A 74 -0.06 1.18 -15.30
C GLY A 74 1.10 1.78 -14.49
N GLU A 75 1.04 3.06 -14.11
CA GLU A 75 2.13 3.72 -13.35
C GLU A 75 1.73 4.18 -11.96
N LEU A 76 0.43 4.35 -11.72
CA LEU A 76 -0.09 4.87 -10.46
C LEU A 76 -0.11 3.80 -9.37
N GLY A 77 -0.28 2.51 -9.68
CA GLY A 77 -0.34 1.43 -8.68
C GLY A 77 0.94 1.29 -7.86
N ALA A 78 2.06 1.06 -8.53
CA ALA A 78 3.38 0.96 -7.92
C ALA A 78 3.82 2.30 -7.29
N ALA A 79 3.52 3.44 -7.94
CA ALA A 79 3.79 4.75 -7.36
C ALA A 79 2.93 5.01 -6.11
N ILE A 80 1.69 4.53 -6.06
CA ILE A 80 0.80 4.59 -4.90
C ILE A 80 1.35 3.69 -3.80
N LEU A 81 1.75 2.44 -4.08
CA LEU A 81 2.37 1.56 -3.08
C LEU A 81 3.69 2.16 -2.53
N GLN A 82 4.57 2.65 -3.41
CA GLN A 82 5.82 3.33 -3.03
C GLN A 82 5.56 4.65 -2.28
N SER A 83 4.51 5.38 -2.65
CA SER A 83 4.09 6.61 -1.94
C SER A 83 3.49 6.27 -0.58
N TRP A 84 2.70 5.20 -0.47
CA TRP A 84 2.22 4.67 0.81
C TRP A 84 3.39 4.19 1.67
N GLN A 85 4.40 3.52 1.11
CA GLN A 85 5.62 3.11 1.81
C GLN A 85 6.41 4.31 2.36
N ARG A 86 6.47 5.42 1.61
CA ARG A 86 7.09 6.69 2.07
C ARG A 86 6.25 7.45 3.10
N LEU A 87 4.92 7.36 3.00
CA LEU A 87 3.98 8.01 3.93
C LEU A 87 3.86 7.23 5.24
N ALA A 88 3.96 5.91 5.18
CA ALA A 88 4.12 4.99 6.30
C ALA A 88 5.27 5.43 7.22
N GLU A 89 6.42 5.78 6.64
CA GLU A 89 7.60 6.25 7.37
C GLU A 89 7.41 7.61 8.07
N ALA A 90 6.42 8.41 7.64
CA ALA A 90 6.21 9.76 8.12
C ALA A 90 5.20 9.88 9.28
N GLN A 91 4.49 8.81 9.67
CA GLN A 91 3.40 8.90 10.64
C GLN A 91 3.82 8.61 12.09
N GLY A 92 3.34 9.47 13.00
CA GLY A 92 3.75 9.56 14.40
C GLY A 92 3.29 8.39 15.30
N ARG A 93 3.91 8.35 16.49
CA ARG A 93 3.76 7.33 17.52
C ARG A 93 2.38 7.37 18.18
N GLY A 94 1.44 6.55 17.72
CA GLY A 94 0.17 6.32 18.42
C GLY A 94 -0.43 4.97 18.05
N ARG A 95 -0.54 4.06 19.03
CA ARG A 95 -1.27 2.79 18.87
C ARG A 95 -2.78 3.05 19.01
N GLY A 96 -3.59 2.33 18.24
CA GLY A 96 -5.03 2.21 18.47
C GLY A 96 -5.33 1.35 19.70
N GLU A 97 -6.61 1.25 20.04
CA GLU A 97 -7.08 0.51 21.22
C GLU A 97 -7.43 -0.96 20.90
N VAL A 98 -7.80 -1.25 19.65
CA VAL A 98 -8.30 -2.55 19.21
C VAL A 98 -7.23 -3.32 18.44
N ASP A 99 -7.06 -4.59 18.79
CA ASP A 99 -6.24 -5.52 18.02
C ASP A 99 -6.93 -5.87 16.70
N VAL A 100 -6.23 -5.71 15.58
CA VAL A 100 -6.68 -6.10 14.24
C VAL A 100 -5.55 -6.81 13.50
N VAL A 101 -5.93 -7.70 12.60
CA VAL A 101 -5.00 -8.38 11.71
C VAL A 101 -4.99 -7.66 10.37
N VAL A 102 -3.84 -7.11 10.02
CA VAL A 102 -3.62 -6.41 8.76
C VAL A 102 -2.98 -7.38 7.78
N LEU A 103 -3.58 -7.51 6.60
CA LEU A 103 -3.11 -8.33 5.49
C LEU A 103 -2.78 -7.41 4.31
N PHE A 104 -1.60 -7.59 3.75
CA PHE A 104 -1.20 -7.00 2.48
C PHE A 104 -0.91 -8.09 1.47
N THR A 105 -1.36 -7.89 0.25
CA THR A 105 -0.94 -8.68 -0.91
C THR A 105 -0.24 -7.80 -1.93
N ASP A 106 0.62 -8.41 -2.74
CA ASP A 106 1.35 -7.76 -3.82
C ASP A 106 1.66 -8.80 -4.92
N LEU A 107 1.73 -8.39 -6.19
CA LEU A 107 2.09 -9.29 -7.28
C LEU A 107 3.60 -9.26 -7.54
N VAL A 108 4.18 -10.44 -7.77
CA VAL A 108 5.61 -10.54 -8.09
C VAL A 108 5.88 -9.94 -9.47
N SER A 109 6.79 -8.96 -9.54
CA SER A 109 7.29 -8.38 -10.81
C SER A 109 6.19 -7.87 -11.75
N PHE A 110 5.01 -7.52 -11.23
CA PHE A 110 3.88 -7.07 -12.06
C PHE A 110 4.24 -5.84 -12.91
N SER A 111 4.94 -4.86 -12.33
CA SER A 111 5.34 -3.64 -13.06
C SER A 111 6.25 -3.95 -14.26
N GLU A 112 7.14 -4.94 -14.13
CA GLU A 112 8.05 -5.34 -15.22
C GLU A 112 7.25 -6.04 -16.33
N TRP A 113 6.38 -6.98 -15.95
CA TRP A 113 5.52 -7.69 -16.90
C TRP A 113 4.55 -6.75 -17.62
N ALA A 114 3.93 -5.80 -16.90
CA ALA A 114 2.98 -4.85 -17.48
C ALA A 114 3.63 -3.95 -18.55
N LEU A 115 4.90 -3.58 -18.39
CA LEU A 115 5.64 -2.82 -19.39
C LEU A 115 5.88 -3.60 -20.69
N GLU A 116 6.01 -4.92 -20.60
CA GLU A 116 6.20 -5.81 -21.76
C GLU A 116 4.87 -6.19 -22.42
N ALA A 117 3.85 -6.48 -21.61
CA ALA A 117 2.54 -6.95 -22.08
C ALA A 117 1.63 -5.82 -22.59
N GLY A 118 1.81 -4.60 -22.07
CA GLY A 118 0.98 -3.44 -22.41
C GLY A 118 -0.26 -3.27 -21.51
N ASP A 119 -0.84 -2.06 -21.57
CA ASP A 119 -1.86 -1.61 -20.62
C ASP A 119 -3.15 -2.45 -20.63
N GLU A 120 -3.58 -2.94 -21.80
CA GLU A 120 -4.81 -3.73 -21.93
C GLU A 120 -4.71 -5.05 -21.16
N LEU A 121 -3.64 -5.81 -21.40
CA LEU A 121 -3.37 -7.05 -20.67
C LEU A 121 -3.10 -6.78 -19.19
N ALA A 122 -2.45 -5.66 -18.85
CA ALA A 122 -2.22 -5.29 -17.46
C ALA A 122 -3.54 -5.06 -16.70
N VAL A 123 -4.49 -4.35 -17.30
CA VAL A 123 -5.81 -4.11 -16.70
C VAL A 123 -6.60 -5.41 -16.58
N GLU A 124 -6.55 -6.28 -17.58
CA GLU A 124 -7.22 -7.58 -17.54
C GLU A 124 -6.64 -8.49 -16.45
N LEU A 125 -5.31 -8.56 -16.32
CA LEU A 125 -4.67 -9.34 -15.25
C LEU A 125 -5.09 -8.85 -13.87
N LEU A 126 -5.08 -7.52 -13.66
CA LEU A 126 -5.49 -6.94 -12.38
C LEU A 126 -6.95 -7.23 -12.05
N ARG A 127 -7.83 -7.30 -13.06
CA ARG A 127 -9.22 -7.68 -12.88
C ARG A 127 -9.33 -9.14 -12.43
N GLU A 128 -8.68 -10.07 -13.13
CA GLU A 128 -8.73 -11.50 -12.80
C GLU A 128 -8.10 -11.80 -11.43
N VAL A 129 -6.97 -11.16 -11.11
CA VAL A 129 -6.34 -11.26 -9.79
C VAL A 129 -7.25 -10.69 -8.71
N GLY A 130 -7.91 -9.56 -8.95
CA GLY A 130 -8.89 -9.00 -8.01
C GLY A 130 -10.05 -9.95 -7.73
N GLU A 131 -10.59 -10.58 -8.78
CA GLU A 131 -11.65 -11.60 -8.69
C GLU A 131 -11.18 -12.86 -7.95
N ALA A 132 -9.89 -13.19 -8.01
CA ALA A 132 -9.29 -14.30 -7.27
C ALA A 132 -9.09 -13.98 -5.77
N ILE A 133 -8.65 -12.76 -5.43
CA ILE A 133 -8.23 -12.39 -4.07
C ILE A 133 -9.41 -11.94 -3.18
N GLU A 134 -10.37 -11.19 -3.71
CA GLU A 134 -11.42 -10.58 -2.87
C GLU A 134 -12.41 -11.59 -2.25
N PRO A 135 -12.90 -12.62 -2.97
CA PRO A 135 -13.88 -13.55 -2.38
C PRO A 135 -13.37 -14.32 -1.14
N PRO A 136 -12.12 -14.84 -1.10
CA PRO A 136 -11.55 -15.42 0.13
C PRO A 136 -11.54 -14.48 1.34
N ILE A 137 -11.33 -13.19 1.11
CA ILE A 137 -11.31 -12.15 2.15
C ILE A 137 -12.73 -11.92 2.67
N LEU A 138 -13.67 -11.64 1.77
CA LEU A 138 -15.05 -11.29 2.12
C LEU A 138 -15.80 -12.46 2.79
N SER A 139 -15.62 -13.68 2.28
CA SER A 139 -16.24 -14.89 2.84
C SER A 139 -15.80 -15.17 4.28
N ARG A 140 -14.62 -14.67 4.68
CA ARG A 140 -14.07 -14.77 6.04
C ARG A 140 -14.25 -13.50 6.86
N ARG A 141 -15.24 -12.67 6.49
CA ARG A 141 -15.57 -11.41 7.19
C ARG A 141 -14.41 -10.42 7.26
N GLY A 142 -13.45 -10.53 6.35
CA GLY A 142 -12.43 -9.52 6.14
C GLY A 142 -13.01 -8.28 5.46
N GLU A 143 -12.41 -7.13 5.74
CA GLU A 143 -12.75 -5.85 5.09
C GLU A 143 -11.60 -5.47 4.17
N VAL A 144 -11.87 -5.35 2.86
CA VAL A 144 -10.92 -4.73 1.92
C VAL A 144 -10.90 -3.23 2.20
N VAL A 145 -9.80 -2.74 2.75
CA VAL A 145 -9.62 -1.34 3.14
C VAL A 145 -9.35 -0.49 1.90
N LYS A 146 -8.42 -0.93 1.06
CA LYS A 146 -8.08 -0.27 -0.20
C LYS A 146 -7.33 -1.21 -1.15
N ARG A 147 -7.44 -0.92 -2.45
CA ARG A 147 -6.60 -1.51 -3.50
C ARG A 147 -5.34 -0.65 -3.71
N LEU A 148 -4.22 -1.29 -4.03
CA LEU A 148 -2.89 -0.70 -4.10
C LEU A 148 -2.24 -0.96 -5.47
N GLY A 149 -3.00 -0.75 -6.55
CA GLY A 149 -2.55 -1.16 -7.89
C GLY A 149 -2.71 -2.67 -8.07
N ASP A 150 -1.59 -3.38 -8.00
CA ASP A 150 -1.45 -4.84 -8.09
C ASP A 150 -1.59 -5.57 -6.75
N GLY A 151 -1.55 -4.82 -5.66
CA GLY A 151 -1.82 -5.31 -4.32
C GLY A 151 -3.16 -4.87 -3.75
N LEU A 152 -3.44 -5.34 -2.53
CA LEU A 152 -4.48 -4.76 -1.68
C LEU A 152 -4.11 -4.78 -0.22
N MET A 153 -4.85 -4.00 0.56
CA MET A 153 -4.84 -4.03 2.01
C MET A 153 -6.22 -4.48 2.51
N ALA A 154 -6.23 -5.50 3.35
CA ALA A 154 -7.41 -5.97 4.04
C ALA A 154 -7.17 -6.07 5.55
N VAL A 155 -8.25 -6.03 6.32
CA VAL A 155 -8.22 -6.23 7.77
C VAL A 155 -9.18 -7.31 8.22
N PHE A 156 -8.77 -8.05 9.24
CA PHE A 156 -9.53 -9.12 9.86
C PHE A 156 -9.55 -8.93 11.38
N ARG A 157 -10.51 -9.60 12.02
CA ARG A 157 -10.63 -9.63 13.49
C ARG A 157 -9.73 -10.68 14.14
N ASP A 158 -9.38 -11.72 13.41
CA ASP A 158 -8.59 -12.85 13.90
C ASP A 158 -7.55 -13.32 12.87
N ALA A 159 -6.49 -13.96 13.37
CA ALA A 159 -5.35 -14.38 12.56
C ALA A 159 -5.69 -15.56 11.65
N SER A 160 -6.48 -16.52 12.14
CA SER A 160 -6.86 -17.71 11.41
C SER A 160 -7.62 -17.36 10.12
N SER A 161 -8.60 -16.44 10.20
CA SER A 161 -9.34 -15.96 9.03
C SER A 161 -8.46 -15.27 8.00
N ALA A 162 -7.54 -14.41 8.44
CA ALA A 162 -6.61 -13.72 7.55
C ALA A 162 -5.65 -14.71 6.85
N THR A 163 -5.10 -15.66 7.60
CA THR A 163 -4.16 -16.66 7.08
C THR A 163 -4.84 -17.64 6.11
N GLU A 164 -6.05 -18.09 6.41
CA GLU A 164 -6.80 -18.94 5.48
C GLU A 164 -7.27 -18.18 4.23
N ALA A 165 -7.66 -16.90 4.37
CA ALA A 165 -7.94 -16.05 3.22
C ALA A 165 -6.72 -15.91 2.31
N ALA A 166 -5.54 -15.70 2.89
CA ALA A 166 -4.27 -15.59 2.15
C ALA A 166 -3.94 -16.87 1.37
N PHE A 167 -4.07 -18.04 2.01
CA PHE A 167 -3.80 -19.31 1.34
C PHE A 167 -4.76 -19.57 0.18
N GLU A 168 -6.06 -19.34 0.39
CA GLU A 168 -7.04 -19.53 -0.68
C GLU A 168 -6.88 -18.50 -1.80
N ALA A 169 -6.57 -17.23 -1.48
CA ALA A 169 -6.28 -16.21 -2.48
C ALA A 169 -5.07 -16.59 -3.34
N ARG A 170 -3.97 -17.05 -2.72
CA ARG A 170 -2.81 -17.59 -3.44
C ARG A 170 -3.21 -18.75 -4.36
N ASP A 171 -3.97 -19.72 -3.84
CA ASP A 171 -4.39 -20.89 -4.61
C ASP A 171 -5.22 -20.50 -5.84
N ARG A 172 -6.11 -19.51 -5.69
CA ARG A 172 -6.93 -18.98 -6.79
C ARG A 172 -6.09 -18.18 -7.80
N VAL A 173 -5.16 -17.35 -7.33
CA VAL A 173 -4.24 -16.59 -8.20
C VAL A 173 -3.37 -17.52 -9.03
N ALA A 174 -2.93 -18.65 -8.46
CA ALA A 174 -2.14 -19.65 -9.20
C ALA A 174 -2.90 -20.30 -10.39
N LEU A 175 -4.23 -20.21 -10.40
CA LEU A 175 -5.07 -20.67 -11.51
C LEU A 175 -5.19 -19.63 -12.63
N VAL A 176 -4.89 -18.36 -12.36
CA VAL A 176 -4.88 -17.30 -13.37
C VAL A 176 -3.77 -17.57 -14.38
N ASN A 177 -4.12 -17.48 -15.66
CA ASN A 177 -3.18 -17.62 -16.76
C ASN A 177 -3.62 -16.71 -17.90
N LEU A 178 -2.96 -15.57 -18.03
CA LEU A 178 -3.27 -14.57 -19.05
C LEU A 178 -2.11 -14.51 -20.04
N ASP A 179 -2.36 -14.87 -21.29
CA ASP A 179 -1.35 -14.89 -22.37
C ASP A 179 -0.07 -15.67 -21.99
N GLY A 180 -0.23 -16.80 -21.30
CA GLY A 180 0.89 -17.63 -20.84
C GLY A 180 1.60 -17.10 -19.58
N HIS A 181 1.24 -15.91 -19.09
CA HIS A 181 1.72 -15.38 -17.82
C HIS A 181 0.90 -15.91 -16.65
N ARG A 182 1.59 -16.42 -15.63
CA ARG A 182 1.00 -16.89 -14.37
C ARG A 182 1.45 -15.98 -13.23
N PRO A 183 0.58 -15.10 -12.70
CA PRO A 183 0.95 -14.21 -11.62
C PRO A 183 1.22 -15.01 -10.33
N GLN A 184 2.13 -14.49 -9.52
CA GLN A 184 2.45 -15.06 -8.21
C GLN A 184 2.19 -14.02 -7.13
N LEU A 185 1.66 -14.48 -5.98
CA LEU A 185 1.21 -13.61 -4.92
C LEU A 185 2.23 -13.56 -3.78
N ARG A 186 2.59 -12.37 -3.31
CA ARG A 186 3.30 -12.16 -2.04
C ARG A 186 2.30 -11.73 -0.99
N THR A 187 2.35 -12.33 0.21
CA THR A 187 1.44 -11.96 1.29
C THR A 187 2.16 -11.69 2.60
N GLY A 188 1.78 -10.60 3.27
CA GLY A 188 2.26 -10.23 4.60
C GLY A 188 1.10 -10.05 5.58
N ILE A 189 1.19 -10.65 6.76
CA ILE A 189 0.12 -10.61 7.77
C ILE A 189 0.68 -10.21 9.15
N HIS A 190 0.11 -9.16 9.73
CA HIS A 190 0.51 -8.66 11.04
C HIS A 190 -0.69 -8.39 11.95
N LEU A 191 -0.70 -9.04 13.12
CA LEU A 191 -1.58 -8.70 14.23
C LEU A 191 -0.97 -7.54 15.04
N GLY A 192 -1.67 -6.41 15.08
CA GLY A 192 -1.23 -5.20 15.77
C GLY A 192 -2.39 -4.31 16.20
N ARG A 193 -2.08 -3.08 16.63
CA ARG A 193 -3.05 -2.06 17.05
C ARG A 193 -2.87 -0.78 16.23
N PRO A 194 -3.11 -0.81 14.92
CA PRO A 194 -3.15 0.42 14.12
C PRO A 194 -4.31 1.32 14.55
N ARG A 195 -4.17 2.62 14.29
CA ARG A 195 -5.22 3.60 14.52
C ARG A 195 -6.17 3.62 13.34
N LYS A 196 -7.47 3.41 13.57
CA LYS A 196 -8.50 3.61 12.55
C LYS A 196 -8.79 5.10 12.35
N VAL A 197 -8.77 5.58 11.10
CA VAL A 197 -9.09 6.95 10.72
C VAL A 197 -10.09 6.91 9.56
N GLY A 198 -11.36 7.17 9.85
CA GLY A 198 -12.44 6.96 8.89
C GLY A 198 -12.52 5.49 8.48
N ARG A 199 -12.32 5.22 7.19
CA ARG A 199 -12.27 3.86 6.62
C ARG A 199 -10.86 3.27 6.54
N ASP A 200 -9.84 4.05 6.91
CA ASP A 200 -8.44 3.68 6.75
C ASP A 200 -7.78 3.29 8.08
N TYR A 201 -6.61 2.67 8.01
CA TYR A 201 -5.77 2.31 9.15
C TYR A 201 -4.37 2.89 8.99
N LEU A 202 -3.87 3.47 10.08
CA LEU A 202 -2.63 4.21 10.13
C LEU A 202 -1.74 3.73 11.28
N GLY A 203 -0.43 3.81 11.08
CA GLY A 203 0.58 3.55 12.12
C GLY A 203 1.54 2.41 11.82
N VAL A 204 2.47 2.18 12.76
CA VAL A 204 3.60 1.25 12.60
C VAL A 204 3.14 -0.17 12.26
N ASP A 205 2.03 -0.64 12.81
CA ASP A 205 1.53 -2.00 12.58
C ASP A 205 1.10 -2.23 11.12
N VAL A 206 0.58 -1.20 10.45
CA VAL A 206 0.27 -1.24 9.01
C VAL A 206 1.56 -1.35 8.19
N ASN A 207 2.58 -0.56 8.57
CA ASN A 207 3.87 -0.57 7.90
C ASN A 207 4.55 -1.94 8.03
N ILE A 208 4.48 -2.56 9.22
CA ILE A 208 5.02 -3.90 9.44
C ILE A 208 4.35 -4.90 8.49
N ALA A 209 3.03 -4.88 8.37
CA ALA A 209 2.29 -5.78 7.47
C ALA A 209 2.73 -5.59 6.00
N ALA A 210 2.83 -4.34 5.54
CA ALA A 210 3.28 -4.03 4.19
C ALA A 210 4.72 -4.52 3.92
N ARG A 211 5.64 -4.30 4.88
CA ARG A 211 7.03 -4.75 4.75
C ARG A 211 7.16 -6.28 4.80
N LEU A 212 6.30 -6.97 5.54
CA LEU A 212 6.22 -8.43 5.51
C LEU A 212 5.82 -8.92 4.12
N ALA A 213 4.84 -8.30 3.47
CA ALA A 213 4.42 -8.67 2.11
C ALA A 213 5.56 -8.43 1.10
N GLU A 214 6.20 -7.27 1.16
CA GLU A 214 7.33 -6.92 0.29
C GLU A 214 8.52 -7.90 0.44
N SER A 215 8.77 -8.39 1.65
CA SER A 215 9.84 -9.34 1.94
C SER A 215 9.50 -10.81 1.62
N ALA A 216 8.23 -11.10 1.33
CA ALA A 216 7.77 -12.45 1.03
C ALA A 216 8.32 -12.91 -0.33
N GLN A 217 8.69 -14.18 -0.41
CA GLN A 217 8.99 -14.82 -1.69
C GLN A 217 7.70 -15.03 -2.50
N PRO A 218 7.80 -15.31 -3.82
CA PRO A 218 6.65 -15.71 -4.61
C PRO A 218 5.86 -16.84 -3.93
N ASP A 219 4.53 -16.67 -3.86
CA ASP A 219 3.56 -17.59 -3.24
C ASP A 219 3.79 -17.87 -1.74
N GLU A 220 4.62 -17.05 -1.08
CA GLU A 220 4.91 -17.13 0.35
C GLU A 220 3.93 -16.25 1.14
N VAL A 221 3.40 -16.82 2.23
CA VAL A 221 2.66 -16.08 3.25
C VAL A 221 3.62 -15.85 4.43
N LEU A 222 4.03 -14.60 4.63
CA LEU A 222 4.82 -14.18 5.79
C LEU A 222 3.93 -13.61 6.88
N VAL A 223 4.13 -14.08 8.10
CA VAL A 223 3.42 -13.58 9.27
C VAL A 223 4.41 -13.09 10.33
N SER A 224 4.02 -12.09 11.12
CA SER A 224 4.79 -11.72 12.31
C SER A 224 4.72 -12.81 13.38
N GLU A 225 5.70 -12.86 14.28
CA GLU A 225 5.66 -13.79 15.43
C GLU A 225 4.39 -13.63 16.26
N ARG A 226 3.90 -12.40 16.44
CA ARG A 226 2.66 -12.15 17.17
C ARG A 226 1.45 -12.75 16.45
N THR A 227 1.39 -12.65 15.11
CA THR A 227 0.35 -13.31 14.31
C THR A 227 0.43 -14.83 14.47
N LEU A 228 1.63 -15.42 14.35
CA LEU A 228 1.82 -16.87 14.49
C LEU A 228 1.33 -17.39 15.85
N ARG A 229 1.63 -16.68 16.94
CA ARG A 229 1.18 -17.05 18.29
C ARG A 229 -0.33 -16.97 18.49
N ALA A 230 -1.03 -16.25 17.62
CA ALA A 230 -2.49 -16.12 17.65
C ALA A 230 -3.21 -17.13 16.75
N LEU A 231 -2.47 -17.97 16.01
CA LEU A 231 -3.02 -19.08 15.24
C LEU A 231 -3.21 -20.31 16.13
N ASP A 232 -4.17 -21.16 15.76
CA ASP A 232 -4.42 -22.41 16.46
C ASP A 232 -3.20 -23.34 16.35
N PRO A 233 -2.74 -23.97 17.45
CA PRO A 233 -1.61 -24.89 17.41
C PRO A 233 -1.84 -26.03 16.39
N GLY A 234 -0.87 -26.23 15.50
CA GLY A 234 -0.94 -27.27 14.46
C GLY A 234 -1.76 -26.90 13.23
N SER A 235 -2.38 -25.71 13.16
CA SER A 235 -3.07 -25.25 11.94
C SER A 235 -2.12 -24.97 10.78
N VAL A 236 -0.88 -24.58 11.08
CA VAL A 236 0.14 -24.24 10.09
C VAL A 236 1.50 -24.82 10.46
N SER A 237 2.28 -25.16 9.44
CA SER A 237 3.73 -25.30 9.58
C SER A 237 4.39 -23.93 9.43
N ALA A 238 5.38 -23.63 10.28
CA ALA A 238 6.03 -22.32 10.31
C ALA A 238 7.55 -22.44 10.24
N ARG A 239 8.17 -21.70 9.32
CA ARG A 239 9.62 -21.58 9.19
C ARG A 239 10.05 -20.16 9.49
N ARG A 240 10.91 -19.97 10.50
CA ARG A 240 11.46 -18.66 10.87
C ARG A 240 12.23 -18.05 9.69
N ARG A 241 12.05 -16.74 9.48
CA ARG A 241 12.75 -15.93 8.49
C ARG A 241 13.52 -14.82 9.19
N GLN A 242 14.72 -14.50 8.71
CA GLN A 242 15.35 -13.24 9.07
C GLN A 242 14.58 -12.12 8.38
N PHE A 243 14.11 -11.16 9.18
CA PHE A 243 13.35 -10.02 8.70
C PHE A 243 13.96 -8.75 9.28
N ARG A 244 14.31 -7.82 8.40
CA ARG A 244 14.70 -6.46 8.74
C ARG A 244 14.13 -5.55 7.67
N ALA A 245 13.34 -4.58 8.10
CA ALA A 245 12.77 -3.60 7.20
C ALA A 245 12.84 -2.20 7.82
N PRO A 246 13.12 -1.14 7.03
CA PRO A 246 12.98 0.24 7.51
C PRO A 246 11.58 0.48 8.09
N GLY A 247 11.53 1.05 9.30
CA GLY A 247 10.28 1.34 10.00
C GLY A 247 9.66 0.16 10.77
N ALA A 248 10.22 -1.06 10.67
CA ALA A 248 9.86 -2.18 11.53
C ALA A 248 10.76 -2.23 12.79
N PRO A 249 10.27 -2.76 13.93
CA PRO A 249 11.11 -3.03 15.09
C PRO A 249 12.31 -3.92 14.73
N PRO A 250 13.53 -3.63 15.24
CA PRO A 250 14.74 -4.35 14.85
C PRO A 250 14.77 -5.81 15.29
N ASP A 251 13.96 -6.15 16.28
CA ASP A 251 13.77 -7.47 16.87
C ASP A 251 12.54 -8.22 16.31
N LEU A 252 11.84 -7.64 15.33
CA LEU A 252 10.66 -8.30 14.74
C LEU A 252 11.06 -9.59 14.03
N ILE A 253 10.47 -10.71 14.46
CA ILE A 253 10.64 -12.01 13.83
C ILE A 253 9.47 -12.26 12.88
N ALA A 254 9.79 -12.73 11.68
CA ALA A 254 8.80 -13.18 10.69
C ALA A 254 8.88 -14.70 10.50
N HIS A 255 7.77 -15.29 10.09
CA HIS A 255 7.65 -16.71 9.81
C HIS A 255 6.95 -16.91 8.47
N ALA A 256 7.54 -17.75 7.62
CA ALA A 256 6.87 -18.27 6.45
C ALA A 256 5.94 -19.41 6.90
N VAL A 257 4.65 -19.29 6.61
CA VAL A 257 3.64 -20.27 7.02
C VAL A 257 3.06 -21.01 5.82
N ARG A 258 2.71 -22.28 6.03
CA ARG A 258 1.97 -23.12 5.08
C ARG A 258 0.90 -23.88 5.84
N ARG A 259 -0.20 -24.26 5.17
CA ARG A 259 -1.17 -25.21 5.71
C ARG A 259 -0.43 -26.47 6.17
N ALA A 260 -0.77 -26.95 7.37
CA ALA A 260 -0.22 -28.17 7.94
C ALA A 260 -0.70 -29.42 7.17
#